data_AF-A0A2K3L463-F1
#
_entry.id   AF-A0A2K3L463-F1
#
_cell.length_a   1.000
_cell.length_b   1.000
_cell.length_c   1.000
_cell.angle_alpha   90.00
_cell.angle_beta   90.00
_cell.angle_gamma   90.00
#
_symmetry.space_group_name_H-M   'P 1'
#
loop_
_entity.id
_entity.type
_entity.pdbx_description
1 polymer ?
#
loop_
_entity_poly.entity_id
_entity_poly.type
_entity_poly.pdbx_seq_one_letter_code
_entity_poly.pdbx_strand_id
1 'polypeptide(L)'
;MTTIHLYESFDENWSVFLANIATAVVLHVFHFIWLARNGICFSNAKRTMHAAQSKILTASNLSATLAPGLSNAAENAILQKFQLAPRPAAASSNKLVLWRSPIFRWMKANTDASVTNDSAACGGLFCDHTT
;
A
#
# COMPACT_ATOMS: atom_id res chain seq x y z
N MET A 1 -28.70 4.28 12.95
CA MET A 1 -27.58 3.80 12.11
C MET A 1 -26.30 4.28 12.78
N THR A 2 -25.79 3.48 13.70
CA THR A 2 -24.55 3.78 14.45
C THR A 2 -23.38 3.77 13.47
N THR A 3 -22.48 4.74 13.60
CA THR A 3 -21.32 4.98 12.73
C THR A 3 -20.44 3.75 12.47
N ILE A 4 -20.54 2.72 13.31
CA ILE A 4 -19.80 1.45 13.24
C ILE A 4 -20.16 0.63 11.99
N HIS A 5 -21.43 0.55 11.59
CA HIS A 5 -21.85 -0.29 10.45
C HIS A 5 -21.35 0.20 9.07
N LEU A 6 -21.00 1.48 8.94
CA LEU A 6 -20.43 2.00 7.69
C LEU A 6 -19.01 1.46 7.46
N TYR A 7 -18.24 1.25 8.54
CA TYR A 7 -16.86 0.77 8.45
C TYR A 7 -16.77 -0.75 8.30
N GLU A 8 -17.78 -1.48 8.77
CA GLU A 8 -17.94 -2.93 8.52
C GLU A 8 -18.15 -3.27 7.03
N SER A 9 -18.47 -2.28 6.19
CA SER A 9 -18.62 -2.47 4.74
C SER A 9 -17.32 -2.42 3.95
N PHE A 10 -16.20 -2.08 4.61
CA PHE A 10 -14.90 -2.05 3.95
C PHE A 10 -14.36 -3.47 3.79
N ASP A 11 -13.77 -3.74 2.62
CA ASP A 11 -13.20 -5.05 2.30
C ASP A 11 -11.99 -5.32 3.21
N GLU A 12 -11.98 -6.50 3.83
CA GLU A 12 -10.88 -6.94 4.71
C GLU A 12 -9.53 -7.02 3.96
N ASN A 13 -9.55 -7.12 2.64
CA ASN A 13 -8.35 -7.17 1.79
C ASN A 13 -7.76 -5.78 1.49
N TRP A 14 -8.40 -4.70 1.92
CA TRP A 14 -7.84 -3.36 1.72
C TRP A 14 -6.61 -3.13 2.59
N SER A 15 -5.64 -2.44 2.01
CA SER A 15 -4.49 -1.92 2.72
C SER A 15 -4.94 -0.96 3.81
N VAL A 16 -4.15 -0.88 4.88
CA VAL A 16 -4.33 0.10 5.95
C VAL A 16 -4.38 1.53 5.39
N PHE A 17 -3.63 1.80 4.31
CA PHE A 17 -3.65 3.09 3.63
C PHE A 17 -5.01 3.40 3.01
N LEU A 18 -5.57 2.47 2.22
CA LEU A 18 -6.86 2.66 1.57
C LEU A 18 -8.02 2.74 2.59
N ALA A 19 -8.00 1.90 3.62
CA ALA A 19 -9.01 1.94 4.68
C ALA A 19 -9.03 3.28 5.44
N ASN A 20 -7.84 3.83 5.75
CA ASN A 20 -7.72 5.14 6.38
C ASN A 20 -8.21 6.28 5.47
N ILE A 21 -7.90 6.22 4.17
CA ILE A 21 -8.39 7.18 3.19
C ILE A 21 -9.90 7.11 3.05
N ALA A 22 -10.47 5.91 2.90
CA ALA A 22 -11.92 5.73 2.81
C ALA A 22 -12.63 6.32 4.03
N THR A 23 -12.07 6.09 5.22
CA THR A 23 -12.55 6.68 6.46
C THR A 23 -12.50 8.21 6.45
N ALA A 24 -11.36 8.78 6.06
CA ALA A 24 -11.19 10.23 5.96
C ALA A 24 -12.16 10.86 4.94
N VAL A 25 -12.37 10.21 3.78
CA VAL A 25 -13.32 10.66 2.75
C VAL A 25 -14.73 10.72 3.31
N VAL A 26 -15.19 9.68 4.02
CA VAL A 26 -16.52 9.65 4.65
C VAL A 26 -16.67 10.80 5.66
N LEU A 27 -15.66 11.04 6.49
CA LEU A 27 -15.65 12.16 7.45
C LEU A 27 -15.70 13.51 6.75
N HIS A 28 -14.92 13.71 5.68
CA HIS A 28 -14.92 14.94 4.87
C HIS A 28 -16.28 15.19 4.22
N VAL A 29 -16.95 14.13 3.74
CA VAL A 29 -18.32 14.24 3.18
C VAL A 29 -19.29 14.72 4.26
N PHE A 30 -19.31 14.10 5.43
CA PHE A 30 -20.19 14.53 6.53
C PHE A 30 -19.89 15.96 6.99
N HIS A 31 -18.61 16.29 7.17
CA HIS A 31 -18.18 17.63 7.54
C HIS A 31 -18.63 18.66 6.49
N PHE A 32 -18.50 18.33 5.20
CA PHE A 32 -18.87 19.25 4.14
C PHE A 32 -20.38 19.43 4.02
N ILE A 33 -21.18 18.37 4.20
CA ILE A 33 -22.65 18.45 4.26
C ILE A 33 -23.07 19.40 5.39
N TRP A 34 -22.50 19.22 6.58
CA TRP A 34 -22.77 20.09 7.73
C TRP A 34 -22.37 21.55 7.41
N LEU A 35 -21.17 21.76 6.89
CA LEU A 35 -20.67 23.09 6.53
C LEU A 35 -21.55 23.75 5.45
N ALA A 36 -22.03 22.98 4.47
CA ALA A 36 -22.89 23.47 3.40
C ALA A 36 -24.27 23.90 3.93
N ARG A 37 -24.89 23.07 4.77
CA ARG A 37 -26.16 23.40 5.44
C ARG A 37 -26.05 24.67 6.26
N ASN A 38 -24.99 24.78 7.08
CA ASN A 38 -24.76 25.99 7.87
C ASN A 38 -24.53 27.24 7.01
N GLY A 39 -23.81 27.11 5.90
CA GLY A 39 -23.63 28.23 4.96
C GLY A 39 -24.95 28.71 4.34
N ILE A 40 -25.88 27.79 4.07
CA ILE A 40 -27.20 28.16 3.56
C ILE A 40 -28.02 28.85 4.66
N CYS A 41 -28.03 28.30 5.89
CA CYS A 41 -28.83 28.82 6.99
C CYS A 41 -28.35 30.18 7.53
N PHE A 42 -27.04 30.42 7.57
CA PHE A 42 -26.47 31.57 8.29
C PHE A 42 -25.78 32.61 7.41
N SER A 43 -25.49 32.31 6.14
CA SER A 43 -24.79 33.24 5.26
C SER A 43 -25.36 33.34 3.84
N ASN A 44 -26.54 32.77 3.57
CA ASN A 44 -27.16 32.72 2.25
C ASN A 44 -26.20 32.23 1.15
N ALA A 45 -25.25 31.38 1.51
CA ALA A 45 -24.20 30.94 0.60
C ALA A 45 -24.77 29.96 -0.43
N LYS A 46 -24.59 30.27 -1.72
CA LYS A 46 -24.85 29.31 -2.80
C LYS A 46 -23.63 28.42 -2.99
N ARG A 47 -23.76 27.13 -2.74
CA ARG A 47 -22.72 26.14 -3.04
C ARG A 47 -23.12 25.26 -4.21
N THR A 48 -22.24 25.18 -5.19
CA THR A 48 -22.40 24.24 -6.31
C THR A 48 -21.93 22.86 -5.90
N MET A 49 -22.51 21.84 -6.52
CA MET A 49 -22.09 20.44 -6.31
C MET A 49 -20.63 20.23 -6.72
N HIS A 50 -20.20 20.86 -7.82
CA HIS A 50 -18.80 20.82 -8.26
C HIS A 50 -17.85 21.39 -7.18
N ALA A 51 -18.16 22.56 -6.60
CA ALA A 51 -17.33 23.13 -5.54
C ALA A 51 -17.29 22.24 -4.29
N ALA A 52 -18.36 21.51 -4.00
CA ALA A 52 -18.38 20.52 -2.93
C ALA A 52 -17.44 19.35 -3.23
N GLN A 53 -17.55 18.76 -4.43
CA GLN A 53 -16.71 17.67 -4.87
C GLN A 53 -15.23 18.05 -4.86
N SER A 54 -14.87 19.21 -5.41
CA SER A 54 -13.47 19.69 -5.39
C SER A 54 -12.94 19.84 -3.96
N LYS A 55 -13.73 20.38 -3.03
CA LYS A 55 -13.28 20.54 -1.65
C LYS A 55 -13.08 19.21 -0.93
N ILE A 56 -13.99 18.26 -1.13
CA ILE A 56 -13.84 16.90 -0.58
C ILE A 56 -12.58 16.26 -1.16
N LEU A 57 -12.37 16.35 -2.47
CA LEU A 57 -11.22 15.78 -3.14
C LEU A 57 -9.89 16.37 -2.64
N THR A 58 -9.83 17.69 -2.48
CA THR A 58 -8.66 18.38 -1.94
C THR A 58 -8.38 17.98 -0.49
N ALA A 59 -9.43 17.91 0.34
CA ALA A 59 -9.28 17.48 1.74
C ALA A 59 -8.82 16.02 1.85
N SER A 60 -9.34 15.13 1.00
CA SER A 60 -8.93 13.74 0.91
C SER A 60 -7.49 13.59 0.44
N ASN A 61 -7.06 14.38 -0.55
CA ASN A 61 -5.64 14.43 -0.97
C ASN A 61 -4.73 14.84 0.19
N LEU A 62 -5.12 15.85 0.97
CA LEU A 62 -4.37 16.26 2.15
C LEU A 62 -4.34 15.14 3.22
N SER A 63 -5.44 14.44 3.45
CA SER A 63 -5.45 13.29 4.35
C SER A 63 -4.56 12.15 3.86
N ALA A 64 -4.49 11.92 2.55
CA ALA A 64 -3.64 10.87 1.97
C ALA A 64 -2.15 11.14 2.17
N THR A 65 -1.70 12.41 2.24
CA THR A 65 -0.29 12.70 2.56
C THR A 65 0.07 12.31 3.98
N LEU A 66 -0.86 12.47 4.92
CA LEU A 66 -0.70 12.18 6.35
C LEU A 66 -1.05 10.72 6.72
N ALA A 67 -1.79 10.00 5.87
CA ALA A 67 -2.21 8.64 6.15
C ALA A 67 -1.02 7.68 6.23
N PRO A 68 -0.96 6.77 7.22
CA PRO A 68 0.08 5.77 7.32
C PRO A 68 -0.17 4.60 6.35
N GLY A 69 0.89 3.84 6.07
CA GLY A 69 0.82 2.61 5.27
C GLY A 69 1.16 2.78 3.79
N LEU A 70 1.08 1.66 3.08
CA LEU A 70 1.36 1.52 1.66
C LEU A 70 0.09 1.03 0.96
N SER A 71 -0.08 1.40 -0.32
CA SER A 71 -1.16 0.91 -1.17
C SER A 71 -0.75 -0.33 -1.94
N ASN A 72 -1.73 -1.18 -2.22
CA ASN A 72 -1.57 -2.38 -3.04
C ASN A 72 -1.86 -2.08 -4.51
N ALA A 73 -1.27 -2.84 -5.44
CA ALA A 73 -1.47 -2.62 -6.88
C ALA A 73 -2.95 -2.77 -7.31
N ALA A 74 -3.70 -3.65 -6.65
CA ALA A 74 -5.13 -3.86 -6.88
C ALA A 74 -5.98 -2.60 -6.57
N GLU A 75 -5.46 -1.70 -5.73
CA GLU A 75 -6.17 -0.51 -5.25
C GLU A 75 -6.01 0.69 -6.19
N ASN A 76 -5.08 0.61 -7.15
CA ASN A 76 -4.77 1.73 -8.05
C ASN A 76 -6.00 2.25 -8.79
N ALA A 77 -6.90 1.36 -9.21
CA ALA A 77 -8.14 1.75 -9.90
C ALA A 77 -9.09 2.54 -9.00
N ILE A 78 -9.12 2.23 -7.69
CA ILE A 78 -9.93 2.96 -6.71
C ILE A 78 -9.30 4.32 -6.45
N LEU A 79 -7.99 4.36 -6.16
CA LEU A 79 -7.25 5.58 -5.86
C LEU A 79 -7.31 6.58 -7.04
N GLN A 80 -7.22 6.11 -8.28
CA GLN A 80 -7.36 6.96 -9.47
C GLN A 80 -8.74 7.63 -9.58
N LYS A 81 -9.82 6.95 -9.20
CA LYS A 81 -11.16 7.56 -9.18
C LYS A 81 -11.26 8.72 -8.19
N PHE A 82 -10.49 8.65 -7.09
CA PHE A 82 -10.35 9.72 -6.12
C PHE A 82 -9.19 10.68 -6.45
N GLN A 83 -8.57 10.58 -7.62
CA GLN A 83 -7.43 11.40 -8.02
C GLN A 83 -6.31 11.41 -6.97
N LEU A 84 -6.11 10.27 -6.29
CA LEU A 84 -5.09 10.06 -5.27
C LEU A 84 -3.91 9.32 -5.88
N ALA A 85 -2.70 9.75 -5.51
CA ALA A 85 -1.49 9.05 -5.90
C ALA A 85 -1.35 7.74 -5.10
N PRO A 86 -1.11 6.59 -5.77
CA PRO A 86 -0.72 5.36 -5.08
C PRO A 86 0.57 5.53 -4.28
N ARG A 87 0.70 4.79 -3.18
CA ARG A 87 1.90 4.71 -2.35
C ARG A 87 2.40 3.25 -2.30
N PRO A 88 2.94 2.72 -3.40
CA PRO A 88 3.43 1.35 -3.43
C PRO A 88 4.64 1.16 -2.50
N ALA A 89 4.88 -0.08 -2.08
CA ALA A 89 6.14 -0.44 -1.43
C ALA A 89 7.32 -0.06 -2.32
N ALA A 90 8.41 0.43 -1.70
CA ALA A 90 9.65 0.62 -2.41
C ALA A 90 10.07 -0.71 -3.03
N ALA A 91 10.40 -0.70 -4.32
CA ALA A 91 10.91 -1.89 -4.99
C ALA A 91 12.14 -2.39 -4.21
N SER A 92 12.16 -3.69 -3.88
CA SER A 92 13.34 -4.29 -3.25
C SER A 92 14.55 -4.01 -4.12
N SER A 93 15.57 -3.35 -3.58
CA SER A 93 16.78 -3.07 -4.33
C SER A 93 17.42 -4.40 -4.72
N ASN A 94 17.59 -4.62 -6.03
CA ASN A 94 18.32 -5.78 -6.52
C ASN A 94 19.76 -5.67 -6.00
N LYS A 95 20.16 -6.57 -5.11
CA LYS A 95 21.53 -6.66 -4.62
C LYS A 95 22.32 -7.55 -5.56
N LEU A 96 23.25 -6.96 -6.30
CA LEU A 96 24.22 -7.73 -7.07
C LEU A 96 25.17 -8.43 -6.08
N VAL A 97 25.16 -9.77 -6.08
CA VAL A 97 26.13 -10.58 -5.35
C VAL A 97 27.24 -10.98 -6.30
N LEU A 98 28.39 -10.31 -6.18
CA LEU A 98 29.61 -10.70 -6.88
C LEU A 98 30.40 -11.67 -6.01
N TRP A 99 30.49 -12.92 -6.45
CA TRP A 99 31.38 -13.89 -5.83
C TRP A 99 32.84 -13.50 -6.10
N ARG A 100 33.59 -13.16 -5.04
CA ARG A 100 35.04 -12.97 -5.17
C ARG A 100 35.73 -14.32 -5.29
N SER A 101 36.81 -14.36 -6.07
CA SER A 101 37.68 -15.53 -6.12
C SER A 101 38.24 -15.80 -4.71
N PRO A 102 38.14 -17.05 -4.21
CA PRO A 102 38.87 -17.56 -3.05
C PRO A 102 40.37 -17.19 -3.01
N ILE A 103 40.96 -17.02 -1.82
CA ILE A 103 42.40 -16.78 -1.60
C ILE A 103 43.05 -18.05 -1.03
N PHE A 104 44.02 -18.68 -1.72
CA PHE A 104 44.85 -19.85 -1.36
C PHE A 104 44.41 -20.77 -0.18
N ARG A 105 44.26 -22.09 -0.45
CA ARG A 105 43.71 -23.15 0.45
C ARG A 105 42.20 -23.10 0.67
N TRP A 106 41.43 -22.80 -0.36
CA TRP A 106 39.97 -22.94 -0.27
C TRP A 106 39.53 -24.28 -0.82
N MET A 107 38.47 -24.81 -0.20
CA MET A 107 37.74 -25.98 -0.66
C MET A 107 36.48 -25.48 -1.36
N LYS A 108 36.30 -25.88 -2.63
CA LYS A 108 35.07 -25.55 -3.36
C LYS A 108 33.97 -26.48 -2.85
N ALA A 109 32.91 -25.91 -2.29
CA ALA A 109 31.71 -26.65 -1.89
C ALA A 109 30.58 -26.31 -2.86
N ASN A 110 30.20 -27.24 -3.73
CA ASN A 110 28.96 -27.14 -4.48
C ASN A 110 27.86 -27.79 -3.65
N THR A 111 26.77 -27.07 -3.38
CA THR A 111 25.60 -27.64 -2.70
C THR A 111 24.43 -27.60 -3.65
N ASP A 112 23.61 -28.66 -3.61
CA ASP A 112 22.37 -28.72 -4.36
C ASP A 112 21.31 -29.41 -3.51
N ALA A 113 20.04 -29.07 -3.76
CA ALA A 113 18.91 -29.64 -3.07
C ALA A 113 17.77 -29.88 -4.06
N SER A 114 17.08 -31.00 -3.86
CA SER A 114 15.92 -31.39 -4.65
C SER A 114 14.72 -31.59 -3.73
N VAL A 115 13.56 -31.13 -4.19
CA VAL A 115 12.30 -31.27 -3.48
C VAL A 115 11.22 -31.82 -4.41
N THR A 116 10.44 -32.75 -3.88
CA THR A 116 9.21 -33.28 -4.47
C THR A 116 8.05 -33.00 -3.51
N ASN A 117 6.81 -33.32 -3.89
CA ASN A 117 5.65 -33.05 -3.05
C ASN A 117 5.72 -33.71 -1.66
N ASP A 118 6.39 -34.86 -1.56
CA ASP A 118 6.39 -35.69 -0.33
C ASP A 118 7.77 -35.88 0.29
N SER A 119 8.84 -35.39 -0.35
CA SER A 119 10.20 -35.54 0.19
C SER A 119 11.17 -34.47 -0.29
N ALA A 120 12.19 -34.23 0.52
CA ALA A 120 13.29 -33.34 0.21
C ALA A 120 14.62 -34.04 0.48
N ALA A 121 15.62 -33.79 -0.37
CA ALA A 121 16.99 -34.26 -0.22
C ALA A 121 17.96 -33.12 -0.52
N CYS A 122 19.11 -33.12 0.14
CA CYS A 122 20.20 -32.18 -0.11
C CYS A 122 21.54 -32.88 -0.12
N GLY A 123 22.50 -32.35 -0.88
CA GLY A 123 23.85 -32.87 -0.96
C GLY A 123 24.88 -31.77 -1.19
N GLY A 124 26.14 -32.09 -0.89
CA GLY A 124 27.27 -31.20 -1.14
C GLY A 124 28.46 -31.97 -1.67
N LEU A 125 29.15 -31.43 -2.68
CA LEU A 125 30.42 -31.93 -3.20
C LEU A 125 31.53 -30.95 -2.81
N PHE A 126 32.49 -31.45 -2.05
CA PHE A 126 33.66 -30.70 -1.61
C PHE A 126 34.87 -31.11 -2.46
N CYS A 127 35.47 -30.14 -3.15
CA CYS A 127 36.67 -30.35 -3.96
C CYS A 127 37.83 -29.56 -3.35
N ASP A 128 38.96 -30.20 -3.11
CA ASP A 128 40.23 -29.54 -2.85
C ASP A 128 40.98 -29.24 -4.16
N HIS A 129 42.01 -28.41 -4.06
CA HIS A 129 42.85 -28.00 -5.19
C HIS A 129 44.28 -28.56 -5.06
N THR A 130 44.45 -29.72 -4.42
CA THR A 130 45.77 -30.28 -4.05
C THR A 130 46.39 -31.24 -5.06
N THR A 131 45.91 -31.26 -6.30
CA THR A 131 46.53 -32.00 -7.42
C THR A 131 47.41 -31.11 -8.28
#